data_AF-W5SF44-F1
#
_entry.id   AF-W5SF44-F1
#
_cell.length_a   1.000
_cell.length_b   1.000
_cell.length_c   1.000
_cell.angle_alpha   90.00
_cell.angle_beta   90.00
_cell.angle_gamma   90.00
#
_symmetry.space_group_name_H-M   'P 1'
#
loop_
_entity.id
_entity.type
_entity.pdbx_description
1 polymer ?
#
loop_
_entity_poly.entity_id
_entity_poly.type
_entity_poly.pdbx_seq_one_letter_code
_entity_poly.pdbx_strand_id
1 'polypeptide(L)'
;MSIIFDPNFGILKQNIKSIINIKREYLMQMYNVTINDDPSSVYNIIATSLSIVEEQIINELNLFFDRMQPVVEFFGSIQQHITSNTITHHGVIKALLNLDKVEYANLSSEADKVKIYLILNESVLSPGKDQIKDSLFKANLYSTLYTSIPSGTILEGELDINGRNDNNQITTYKVTLGKKKYLYLKVKYT
;
A
#
# COMPACT_ATOMS: atom_id res chain seq x y z
N MET A 1 -14.73 -5.78 -3.75
CA MET A 1 -14.38 -6.36 -2.43
C MET A 1 -14.03 -5.18 -1.52
N SER A 2 -14.89 -4.85 -0.57
CA SER A 2 -14.57 -3.87 0.48
C SER A 2 -14.08 -4.64 1.70
N ILE A 3 -12.82 -4.46 2.09
CA ILE A 3 -12.34 -4.98 3.37
C ILE A 3 -12.92 -4.02 4.43
N ILE A 4 -13.91 -4.50 5.17
CA ILE A 4 -14.47 -3.78 6.32
C ILE A 4 -13.64 -4.24 7.52
N PHE A 5 -12.81 -3.34 8.05
CA PHE A 5 -12.08 -3.60 9.27
C PHE A 5 -13.02 -3.45 10.48
N ASP A 6 -12.91 -4.36 11.43
CA ASP A 6 -13.64 -4.27 12.70
C ASP A 6 -13.23 -2.97 13.42
N PRO A 7 -14.18 -2.08 13.76
CA PRO A 7 -13.87 -0.84 14.49
C PRO A 7 -13.27 -1.07 15.88
N ASN A 8 -13.33 -2.30 16.42
CA ASN A 8 -12.72 -2.69 17.68
C ASN A 8 -11.44 -3.53 17.50
N PHE A 9 -10.88 -3.63 16.30
CA PHE A 9 -9.66 -4.40 16.06
C PHE A 9 -8.53 -3.93 16.97
N GLY A 10 -8.04 -4.83 17.83
CA GLY A 10 -6.96 -4.54 18.78
C GLY A 10 -7.37 -3.80 20.05
N ILE A 11 -8.64 -3.43 20.26
CA ILE A 11 -9.04 -2.70 21.45
C ILE A 11 -9.33 -3.66 22.62
N LEU A 12 -8.49 -3.62 23.65
CA LEU A 12 -8.71 -4.29 24.92
C LEU A 12 -9.25 -3.28 25.94
N LYS A 13 -10.57 -3.24 26.15
CA LYS A 13 -11.19 -2.39 27.18
C LYS A 13 -11.30 -3.15 28.50
N GLN A 14 -10.30 -3.05 29.36
CA GLN A 14 -10.38 -3.55 30.72
C GLN A 14 -9.92 -2.48 31.71
N ASN A 15 -10.65 -2.34 32.80
CA ASN A 15 -10.25 -1.52 33.94
C ASN A 15 -9.77 -2.41 35.09
N ILE A 16 -9.07 -1.82 36.07
CA ILE A 16 -8.54 -2.51 37.26
C ILE A 16 -9.58 -3.46 37.89
N LYS A 17 -10.82 -2.99 38.09
CA LYS A 17 -11.89 -3.80 38.71
C LYS A 17 -12.24 -5.04 37.88
N SER A 18 -12.30 -4.89 36.55
CA SER A 18 -12.60 -5.99 35.63
C SER A 18 -11.47 -7.03 35.65
N ILE A 19 -10.22 -6.57 35.65
CA ILE A 19 -9.03 -7.44 35.74
C ILE A 19 -9.04 -8.27 37.03
N ILE A 20 -9.30 -7.62 38.17
CA ILE A 20 -9.37 -8.30 39.47
C ILE A 20 -10.50 -9.34 39.47
N ASN A 21 -11.68 -8.99 38.95
CA ASN A 21 -12.82 -9.90 38.90
C ASN A 21 -12.57 -11.13 38.03
N ILE A 22 -11.92 -10.97 36.87
CA ILE A 22 -11.53 -12.10 36.01
C ILE A 22 -10.58 -13.05 36.76
N LYS A 23 -9.62 -12.51 37.53
CA LYS A 23 -8.69 -13.33 38.32
C LYS A 23 -9.38 -14.06 39.47
N ARG A 24 -10.33 -13.40 40.15
CA ARG A 24 -11.15 -14.04 41.19
C ARG A 24 -12.00 -15.16 40.61
N GLU A 25 -12.63 -14.90 39.47
CA GLU A 25 -13.42 -15.90 38.76
C GLU A 25 -12.56 -17.10 38.33
N TYR A 26 -11.36 -16.85 37.79
CA TYR A 26 -10.40 -17.89 37.46
C TYR A 26 -10.02 -18.75 38.68
N LEU A 27 -9.72 -18.11 39.82
CA LEU A 27 -9.37 -18.83 41.05
C LEU A 27 -10.54 -19.66 41.61
N MET A 28 -11.76 -19.15 41.49
CA MET A 28 -12.97 -19.88 41.86
C MET A 28 -13.18 -21.08 40.93
N GLN A 29 -13.08 -20.89 39.61
CA GLN A 29 -13.33 -21.96 38.63
C GLN A 29 -12.27 -23.05 38.65
N MET A 30 -10.99 -22.69 38.78
CA MET A 30 -9.87 -23.65 38.68
C MET A 30 -9.50 -24.29 40.02
N TYR A 31 -9.67 -23.57 41.13
CA TYR A 31 -9.17 -23.99 42.43
C TYR A 31 -10.22 -23.97 43.54
N ASN A 32 -11.48 -23.62 43.24
CA ASN A 32 -12.57 -23.48 44.21
C ASN A 32 -12.25 -22.49 45.35
N VAL A 33 -11.41 -21.48 45.06
CA VAL A 33 -11.02 -20.44 46.01
C VAL A 33 -11.95 -19.25 45.83
N THR A 34 -12.71 -18.91 46.87
CA THR A 34 -13.56 -17.71 46.88
C THR A 34 -12.88 -16.58 47.62
N ILE A 35 -12.73 -15.43 46.97
CA ILE A 35 -12.11 -14.25 47.54
C ILE A 35 -13.14 -13.13 47.61
N ASN A 36 -13.35 -12.62 48.82
CA ASN A 36 -14.30 -11.53 49.08
C ASN A 36 -13.75 -10.20 48.57
N ASP A 37 -14.62 -9.24 48.25
CA ASP A 37 -14.25 -7.92 47.73
C ASP A 37 -13.77 -6.93 48.81
N ASP A 38 -13.16 -7.44 49.88
CA ASP A 38 -12.64 -6.61 50.97
C ASP A 38 -11.30 -5.97 50.56
N PRO A 39 -11.22 -4.65 50.38
CA PRO A 39 -10.01 -3.96 49.94
C PRO A 39 -8.85 -4.06 50.95
N SER A 40 -9.11 -4.43 52.20
CA SER A 40 -8.08 -4.61 53.23
C SER A 40 -7.43 -6.00 53.19
N SER A 41 -8.00 -6.95 52.43
CA SER A 41 -7.42 -8.29 52.31
C SER A 41 -6.08 -8.25 51.56
N VAL A 42 -5.11 -9.04 52.04
CA VAL A 42 -3.77 -9.12 51.44
C VAL A 42 -3.84 -9.45 49.94
N TYR A 43 -4.76 -10.34 49.54
CA TYR A 43 -4.98 -10.64 48.13
C TYR A 43 -5.43 -9.41 47.36
N ASN A 44 -6.45 -8.67 47.82
CA ASN A 44 -6.98 -7.54 47.06
C ASN A 44 -5.99 -6.37 46.99
N ILE A 45 -5.13 -6.19 48.00
CA ILE A 45 -4.02 -5.22 47.95
C ILE A 45 -3.05 -5.61 46.82
N ILE A 46 -2.57 -6.85 46.80
CA ILE A 46 -1.62 -7.33 45.77
C ILE A 46 -2.27 -7.33 44.38
N ALA A 47 -3.49 -7.83 44.27
CA ALA A 47 -4.22 -7.92 43.02
C ALA A 47 -4.49 -6.54 42.42
N THR A 48 -4.80 -5.53 43.25
CA THR A 48 -4.97 -4.15 42.81
C THR A 48 -3.67 -3.58 42.26
N SER A 49 -2.55 -3.72 43.00
CA SER A 49 -1.25 -3.24 42.54
C SER A 49 -0.81 -3.87 41.21
N LEU A 50 -1.01 -5.17 41.03
CA LEU A 50 -0.70 -5.85 39.76
C LEU A 50 -1.64 -5.43 38.63
N SER A 51 -2.91 -5.23 38.93
CA SER A 51 -3.90 -4.83 37.92
C SER A 51 -3.69 -3.40 37.41
N ILE A 52 -3.07 -2.52 38.20
CA ILE A 52 -2.62 -1.19 37.73
C ILE A 52 -1.57 -1.33 36.62
N VAL A 53 -0.58 -2.21 36.82
CA VAL A 53 0.47 -2.45 35.81
C VAL A 53 -0.12 -3.09 34.56
N GLU A 54 -1.05 -4.03 34.72
CA GLU A 54 -1.74 -4.65 33.58
C GLU A 54 -2.60 -3.64 32.80
N GLU A 55 -3.31 -2.74 33.50
CA GLU A 55 -4.07 -1.66 32.85
C GLU A 55 -3.13 -0.72 32.07
N GLN A 56 -1.94 -0.41 32.59
CA GLN A 56 -0.93 0.37 31.86
C GLN A 56 -0.45 -0.35 30.60
N ILE A 57 -0.16 -1.65 30.67
CA ILE A 57 0.23 -2.45 29.50
C ILE A 57 -0.89 -2.46 28.46
N ILE A 58 -2.14 -2.66 28.89
CA ILE A 58 -3.32 -2.65 28.02
C ILE A 58 -3.47 -1.28 27.33
N ASN A 59 -3.25 -0.18 28.05
CA ASN A 59 -3.31 1.17 27.48
C ASN A 59 -2.23 1.39 26.41
N GLU A 60 -0.99 0.99 26.68
CA GLU A 60 0.10 1.08 25.68
C GLU A 60 -0.16 0.20 24.45
N LEU A 61 -0.73 -0.99 24.64
CA LEU A 61 -1.15 -1.85 23.53
C LEU A 61 -2.27 -1.22 22.70
N ASN A 62 -3.27 -0.61 23.35
CA ASN A 62 -4.33 0.13 22.65
C ASN A 62 -3.74 1.29 21.83
N LEU A 63 -2.80 2.06 22.39
CA LEU A 63 -2.10 3.12 21.66
C LEU A 63 -1.30 2.58 20.47
N PHE A 64 -0.67 1.41 20.62
CA PHE A 64 0.00 0.73 19.52
C PHE A 64 -0.99 0.35 18.40
N PHE A 65 -2.12 -0.27 18.75
CA PHE A 65 -3.13 -0.67 17.77
C PHE A 65 -3.77 0.53 17.06
N ASP A 66 -3.99 1.65 17.76
CA ASP A 66 -4.47 2.90 17.16
C ASP A 66 -3.49 3.43 16.10
N ARG A 67 -2.18 3.38 16.36
CA ARG A 67 -1.15 3.76 15.37
C ARG A 67 -1.07 2.80 14.19
N MET A 68 -1.45 1.54 14.39
CA MET A 68 -1.45 0.49 13.37
C MET A 68 -2.74 0.46 12.54
N GLN A 69 -3.71 1.32 12.82
CA GLN A 69 -4.95 1.35 12.05
C GLN A 69 -4.68 1.65 10.56
N PRO A 70 -5.45 1.04 9.63
CA PRO A 70 -5.20 1.13 8.19
C PRO A 70 -5.19 2.54 7.59
N VAL A 71 -5.72 3.53 8.33
CA VAL A 71 -5.93 4.91 7.86
C VAL A 71 -4.83 5.87 8.35
N VAL A 72 -3.93 5.42 9.24
CA VAL A 72 -2.91 6.26 9.88
C VAL A 72 -1.59 6.23 9.08
N GLU A 73 -0.81 7.32 9.14
CA GLU A 73 0.46 7.52 8.39
C GLU A 73 1.39 6.29 8.39
N PHE A 74 1.49 5.58 9.52
CA PHE A 74 2.35 4.42 9.64
C PHE A 74 1.91 3.27 8.73
N PHE A 75 0.64 2.85 8.80
CA PHE A 75 0.14 1.78 7.93
C PHE A 75 0.07 2.25 6.47
N GLY A 76 -0.22 3.53 6.21
CA GLY A 76 -0.13 4.11 4.86
C GLY A 76 1.28 4.00 4.28
N SER A 77 2.32 4.26 5.09
CA SER A 77 3.73 4.13 4.68
C SER A 77 4.11 2.67 4.41
N ILE A 78 3.68 1.75 5.27
CA ILE A 78 3.89 0.30 5.08
C ILE A 78 3.14 -0.19 3.85
N GLN A 79 1.90 0.25 3.66
CA GLN A 79 1.08 -0.10 2.50
C GLN A 79 1.77 0.39 1.22
N GLN A 80 2.29 1.62 1.15
CA GLN A 80 3.08 2.07 -0.01
C GLN A 80 4.30 1.18 -0.30
N HIS A 81 4.90 0.55 0.72
CA HIS A 81 6.02 -0.38 0.55
C HIS A 81 5.58 -1.82 0.23
N ILE A 82 4.46 -2.30 0.78
CA ILE A 82 3.95 -3.69 0.65
C ILE A 82 3.04 -3.85 -0.56
N THR A 83 2.08 -2.92 -0.77
CA THR A 83 1.58 -2.63 -2.12
C THR A 83 2.66 -1.87 -2.87
N SER A 84 3.79 -2.55 -3.07
CA SER A 84 4.43 -2.59 -4.37
C SER A 84 3.36 -2.33 -5.42
N ASN A 85 3.53 -1.28 -6.21
CA ASN A 85 2.71 -1.00 -7.39
C ASN A 85 3.01 -2.10 -8.43
N THR A 86 2.68 -3.33 -8.03
CA THR A 86 2.47 -4.58 -8.73
C THR A 86 3.61 -5.04 -9.64
N ILE A 87 4.36 -6.00 -9.09
CA ILE A 87 5.41 -6.86 -9.67
C ILE A 87 4.91 -7.71 -10.87
N THR A 88 3.73 -7.42 -11.42
CA THR A 88 3.10 -8.16 -12.52
C THR A 88 2.83 -7.24 -13.70
N HIS A 89 2.83 -7.81 -14.91
CA HIS A 89 2.51 -7.13 -16.16
C HIS A 89 1.25 -6.23 -16.06
N HIS A 90 0.18 -6.76 -15.47
CA HIS A 90 -1.09 -6.05 -15.31
C HIS A 90 -0.97 -4.81 -14.43
N GLY A 91 -0.11 -4.91 -13.42
CA GLY A 91 0.18 -3.87 -12.47
C GLY A 91 0.80 -2.61 -13.06
N VAL A 92 1.89 -2.83 -13.78
CA VAL A 92 2.60 -1.78 -14.51
C VAL A 92 1.65 -1.11 -15.52
N ILE A 93 0.86 -1.90 -16.26
CA ILE A 93 -0.15 -1.36 -17.19
C ILE A 93 -1.16 -0.46 -16.45
N LYS A 94 -1.69 -0.91 -15.32
CA LYS A 94 -2.66 -0.13 -14.54
C LYS A 94 -2.07 1.17 -14.01
N ALA A 95 -0.83 1.14 -13.50
CA ALA A 95 -0.14 2.34 -13.04
C ALA A 95 0.05 3.36 -14.17
N LEU A 96 0.46 2.89 -15.35
CA LEU A 96 0.61 3.74 -16.53
C LEU A 96 -0.72 4.33 -17.01
N LEU A 97 -1.80 3.54 -17.03
CA LEU A 97 -3.14 4.00 -17.43
C LEU A 97 -3.77 4.99 -16.44
N ASN A 98 -3.29 5.08 -15.20
CA ASN A 98 -3.76 6.08 -14.23
C ASN A 98 -3.22 7.50 -14.52
N LEU A 99 -2.25 7.66 -15.42
CA LEU A 99 -1.76 8.97 -15.84
C LEU A 99 -2.74 9.60 -16.85
N ASP A 100 -3.15 10.86 -16.65
CA ASP A 100 -4.26 11.48 -17.40
C ASP A 100 -4.09 11.48 -18.92
N LYS A 101 -2.83 11.51 -19.40
CA LYS A 101 -2.50 11.61 -20.83
C LYS A 101 -2.11 10.28 -21.47
N VAL A 102 -2.23 9.16 -20.75
CA VAL A 102 -1.99 7.82 -21.29
C VAL A 102 -3.32 7.23 -21.74
N GLU A 103 -3.51 7.11 -23.06
CA GLU A 103 -4.72 6.53 -23.64
C GLU A 103 -4.65 5.00 -23.69
N TYR A 104 -3.44 4.46 -23.86
CA TYR A 104 -3.21 3.02 -23.90
C TYR A 104 -1.82 2.70 -23.38
N ALA A 105 -1.70 1.58 -22.66
CA ALA A 105 -0.42 1.03 -22.22
C ALA A 105 -0.41 -0.47 -22.44
N ASN A 106 0.72 -0.99 -22.91
CA ASN A 106 0.96 -2.42 -23.02
C ASN A 106 2.43 -2.71 -22.72
N LEU A 107 2.75 -3.95 -22.35
CA LEU A 107 4.14 -4.40 -22.32
C LEU A 107 4.32 -5.78 -22.95
N SER A 108 5.50 -5.98 -23.51
CA SER A 108 6.00 -7.30 -23.88
C SER A 108 7.30 -7.56 -23.15
N SER A 109 7.48 -8.78 -22.66
CA SER A 109 8.71 -9.20 -21.98
C SER A 109 9.41 -10.26 -22.82
N GLU A 110 10.71 -10.08 -22.99
CA GLU A 110 11.66 -11.02 -23.56
C GLU A 110 12.64 -11.45 -22.44
N ALA A 111 13.52 -12.41 -22.68
CA ALA A 111 14.54 -12.80 -21.70
C ALA A 111 15.39 -11.58 -21.31
N ASP A 112 15.39 -11.25 -20.02
CA ASP A 112 16.10 -10.13 -19.38
C ASP A 112 15.70 -8.72 -19.83
N LYS A 113 14.64 -8.56 -20.64
CA LYS A 113 14.26 -7.27 -21.21
C LYS A 113 12.76 -7.05 -21.28
N VAL A 114 12.33 -5.82 -21.05
CA VAL A 114 10.91 -5.42 -21.11
C VAL A 114 10.75 -4.24 -22.06
N LYS A 115 9.76 -4.31 -22.94
CA LYS A 115 9.35 -3.21 -23.83
C LYS A 115 8.00 -2.69 -23.39
N ILE A 116 7.92 -1.39 -23.11
CA ILE A 116 6.68 -0.70 -22.75
C ILE A 116 6.21 0.10 -23.96
N TYR A 117 4.95 -0.12 -24.35
CA TYR A 117 4.28 0.59 -25.44
C TYR A 117 3.22 1.52 -24.87
N LEU A 118 3.34 2.82 -25.19
CA LEU A 118 2.42 3.86 -24.74
C LEU A 118 1.75 4.54 -25.93
N ILE A 119 0.42 4.64 -25.89
CA ILE A 119 -0.33 5.58 -26.73
C ILE A 119 -0.70 6.75 -25.84
N LEU A 120 -0.18 7.93 -26.19
CA LEU A 120 -0.38 9.16 -25.43
C LEU A 120 -1.34 10.09 -26.15
N ASN A 121 -1.99 10.96 -25.38
CA ASN A 121 -2.74 12.07 -25.93
C ASN A 121 -1.83 12.97 -26.77
N GLU A 122 -2.32 13.43 -27.92
CA GLU A 122 -1.51 14.24 -28.84
C GLU A 122 -1.05 15.58 -28.23
N SER A 123 -1.73 16.07 -27.18
CA SER A 123 -1.38 17.33 -26.51
C SER A 123 0.03 17.30 -25.90
N VAL A 124 0.50 16.14 -25.42
CA VAL A 124 1.82 15.99 -24.78
C VAL A 124 2.94 15.65 -25.76
N LEU A 125 2.62 15.42 -27.03
CA LEU A 125 3.58 15.04 -28.05
C LEU A 125 4.12 16.24 -28.82
N SER A 126 5.34 16.08 -29.36
CA SER A 126 5.92 16.95 -30.37
C SER A 126 5.06 16.96 -31.65
N PRO A 127 5.19 17.98 -32.53
CA PRO A 127 4.50 17.99 -33.83
C PRO A 127 4.80 16.75 -34.69
N GLY A 128 6.02 16.19 -34.57
CA GLY A 128 6.43 14.95 -35.24
C GLY A 128 5.89 13.67 -34.61
N LYS A 129 5.23 13.76 -33.43
CA LYS A 129 4.67 12.64 -32.65
C LYS A 129 5.71 11.56 -32.29
N ASP A 130 6.97 11.96 -32.20
CA ASP A 130 8.13 11.14 -31.92
C ASP A 130 8.72 11.40 -30.52
N GLN A 131 8.35 12.52 -29.89
CA GLN A 131 8.85 12.91 -28.58
C GLN A 131 7.74 13.41 -27.65
N ILE A 132 7.97 13.32 -26.35
CA ILE A 132 7.13 13.93 -25.31
C ILE A 132 7.70 15.31 -25.00
N LYS A 133 6.93 16.37 -25.29
CA LYS A 133 7.33 17.76 -25.06
C LYS A 133 6.93 18.30 -23.69
N ASP A 134 5.91 17.69 -23.08
CA ASP A 134 5.38 18.13 -21.79
C ASP A 134 6.29 17.64 -20.66
N SER A 135 7.04 18.58 -20.08
CA SER A 135 7.99 18.30 -18.99
C SER A 135 7.32 17.79 -17.72
N LEU A 136 6.13 18.28 -17.38
CA LEU A 136 5.40 17.86 -16.19
C LEU A 136 4.91 16.42 -16.36
N PHE A 137 4.32 16.13 -17.52
CA PHE A 137 3.91 14.77 -17.84
C PHE A 137 5.11 13.81 -17.87
N LYS A 138 6.25 14.24 -18.44
CA LYS A 138 7.48 13.43 -18.48
C LYS A 138 8.01 13.11 -17.07
N ALA A 139 7.93 14.05 -16.14
CA ALA A 139 8.29 13.82 -14.74
C ALA A 139 7.35 12.84 -14.04
N ASN A 140 6.04 12.97 -14.26
CA ASN A 140 5.03 12.04 -13.71
C ASN A 140 5.19 10.62 -14.27
N LEU A 141 5.47 10.51 -15.57
CA LEU A 141 5.76 9.25 -16.23
C LEU A 141 7.03 8.61 -15.65
N TYR A 142 8.11 9.37 -15.45
CA TYR A 142 9.31 8.88 -14.78
C TYR A 142 9.00 8.32 -13.38
N SER A 143 8.30 9.09 -12.54
CA SER A 143 7.95 8.67 -11.18
C SER A 143 7.11 7.37 -11.17
N THR A 144 6.17 7.26 -12.11
CA THR A 144 5.35 6.06 -12.28
C THR A 144 6.21 4.86 -12.67
N LEU A 145 7.13 5.01 -13.62
CA LEU A 145 8.05 3.94 -14.03
C LEU A 145 8.98 3.53 -12.88
N TYR A 146 9.57 4.49 -12.17
CA TYR A 146 10.48 4.24 -11.05
C TYR A 146 9.82 3.45 -9.92
N THR A 147 8.55 3.73 -9.61
CA THR A 147 7.82 3.09 -8.50
C THR A 147 7.12 1.79 -8.88
N SER A 148 6.84 1.57 -10.17
CA SER A 148 6.13 0.37 -10.64
C SER A 148 7.05 -0.72 -11.20
N ILE A 149 8.27 -0.38 -11.61
CA ILE A 149 9.18 -1.32 -12.27
C ILE A 149 10.18 -1.90 -11.26
N PRO A 150 10.32 -3.24 -11.19
CA PRO A 150 11.30 -3.86 -10.30
C PRO A 150 12.72 -3.39 -10.59
N SER A 151 13.49 -3.16 -9.52
CA SER A 151 14.91 -2.85 -9.64
C SER A 151 15.65 -3.94 -10.43
N GLY A 152 16.55 -3.53 -11.32
CA GLY A 152 17.30 -4.44 -12.20
C GLY A 152 16.60 -4.77 -13.53
N THR A 153 15.34 -4.35 -13.74
CA THR A 153 14.66 -4.54 -15.02
C THR A 153 15.26 -3.65 -16.10
N ILE A 154 15.69 -4.25 -17.22
CA ILE A 154 16.18 -3.50 -18.38
C ILE A 154 14.99 -3.16 -19.29
N LEU A 155 14.69 -1.86 -19.42
CA LEU A 155 13.69 -1.39 -20.36
C LEU A 155 14.30 -1.06 -21.71
N GLU A 156 13.67 -1.56 -22.77
CA GLU A 156 13.97 -1.19 -24.15
C GLU A 156 12.90 -0.28 -24.72
N GLY A 157 13.35 0.67 -25.54
CA GLY A 157 12.48 1.63 -26.21
C GLY A 157 13.28 2.66 -26.98
N GLU A 158 12.56 3.48 -27.73
CA GLU A 158 13.14 4.53 -28.58
C GLU A 158 13.25 5.87 -27.85
N LEU A 159 12.47 6.06 -26.77
CA LEU A 159 12.35 7.33 -26.09
C LEU A 159 12.87 7.26 -24.65
N ASP A 160 13.76 8.19 -24.32
CA ASP A 160 14.36 8.29 -23.00
C ASP A 160 13.51 9.15 -22.04
N ILE A 161 13.16 8.55 -20.91
CA ILE A 161 12.48 9.15 -19.76
C ILE A 161 13.51 9.29 -18.64
N ASN A 162 14.09 10.48 -18.56
CA ASN A 162 15.08 10.82 -17.55
C ASN A 162 14.42 11.41 -16.31
N GLY A 163 14.95 11.08 -15.14
CA GLY A 163 14.56 11.71 -13.89
C GLY A 163 15.62 11.49 -12.81
N ARG A 164 15.35 12.06 -11.63
CA ARG A 164 16.17 11.85 -10.44
C ARG A 164 15.41 10.99 -9.44
N ASN A 165 16.08 10.00 -8.87
CA ASN A 165 15.54 9.22 -7.77
C ASN A 165 15.72 9.94 -6.43
N ASP A 166 15.21 9.33 -5.36
CA ASP A 166 15.27 9.89 -4.00
C ASP A 166 16.70 10.05 -3.47
N ASN A 167 17.65 9.31 -4.04
CA ASN A 167 19.09 9.41 -3.76
C ASN A 167 19.80 10.46 -4.63
N ASN A 168 19.04 11.30 -5.35
CA ASN A 168 19.54 12.35 -6.24
C ASN A 168 20.43 11.82 -7.40
N GLN A 169 20.28 10.53 -7.74
CA GLN A 169 20.95 9.91 -8.89
C GLN A 169 20.09 10.09 -10.14
N ILE A 170 20.72 10.39 -11.27
CA ILE A 170 20.04 10.45 -12.56
C ILE A 170 19.85 9.04 -13.06
N THR A 171 18.61 8.66 -13.35
CA THR A 171 18.28 7.39 -13.99
C THR A 171 17.43 7.62 -15.24
N THR A 172 17.56 6.69 -16.18
CA THR A 172 16.90 6.76 -17.49
C THR A 172 16.13 5.48 -17.73
N TYR A 173 14.84 5.63 -18.00
CA TYR A 173 13.97 4.55 -18.45
C TYR A 173 13.67 4.72 -19.94
N LYS A 174 13.57 3.62 -20.68
CA LYS A 174 13.22 3.65 -22.11
C LYS A 174 11.79 3.18 -22.33
N VAL A 175 11.06 3.88 -23.19
CA VAL A 175 9.70 3.53 -23.60
C VAL A 175 9.53 3.65 -25.11
N THR A 176 8.52 3.00 -25.65
CA THR A 176 8.16 3.08 -27.07
C THR A 176 6.79 3.74 -27.23
N LEU A 177 6.67 4.70 -28.15
CA LEU A 177 5.39 5.24 -28.54
C LEU A 177 4.67 4.27 -29.50
N GLY A 178 3.46 3.86 -29.13
CA GLY A 178 2.58 3.04 -29.95
C GLY A 178 2.01 3.84 -31.13
N LYS A 179 1.79 3.15 -32.26
CA LYS A 179 1.15 3.74 -33.45
C LYS A 179 -0.30 3.26 -33.55
N LYS A 180 -1.25 4.18 -33.62
CA LYS A 180 -2.67 3.85 -33.89
C LYS A 180 -2.79 3.29 -35.31
N LYS A 181 -3.33 2.08 -35.46
CA LYS A 181 -3.68 1.48 -36.75
C LYS A 181 -5.20 1.39 -36.85
N TYR A 182 -5.76 1.86 -37.96
CA TYR A 182 -7.20 1.82 -38.23
C TYR A 182 -7.49 0.65 -39.16
N LEU A 183 -8.47 -0.19 -38.81
CA LEU A 183 -8.98 -1.25 -39.68
C LEU A 183 -10.38 -0.86 -40.13
N TYR A 184 -10.61 -0.81 -41.45
CA TYR A 184 -11.93 -0.50 -42.01
C TYR A 184 -12.59 -1.80 -42.49
N LEU A 185 -13.72 -2.15 -41.90
CA LEU A 185 -14.55 -3.28 -42.33
C LEU A 185 -15.58 -2.76 -43.35
N LYS A 186 -15.44 -3.17 -44.61
CA LYS A 186 -16.44 -2.92 -45.66
C LYS A 186 -17.38 -4.13 -45.75
N VAL A 187 -18.59 -4.00 -45.23
CA VAL A 187 -19.64 -5.00 -45.41
C VAL A 187 -20.22 -4.83 -46.82
N LYS A 188 -20.12 -5.89 -47.64
CA LYS A 188 -20.86 -5.99 -48.90
C LYS A 188 -22.16 -6.73 -48.61
N TYR A 189 -23.30 -6.09 -48.84
CA TYR A 189 -24.57 -6.79 -48.95
C TYR A 189 -24.64 -7.40 -50.36
N THR A 190 -24.74 -8.73 -50.43
CA THR A 190 -25.08 -9.48 -51.66
C THR A 190 -26.57 -9.70 -51.72
#